data_AF-A0A0U9HJE3-F1
#
_entry.id   AF-A0A0U9HJE3-F1
#
_cell.length_a   1.000
_cell.length_b   1.000
_cell.length_c   1.000
_cell.angle_alpha   90.00
_cell.angle_beta   90.00
_cell.angle_gamma   90.00
#
_symmetry.space_group_name_H-M   'P 1'
#
loop_
_entity.id
_entity.type
_entity.pdbx_description
1 polymer ?
#
loop_
_entity_poly.entity_id
_entity_poly.type
_entity_poly.pdbx_seq_one_letter_code
_entity_poly.pdbx_strand_id
1 'polypeptide(L)'
;MSRKVTLLVSLLVVLAFVFSTVPTNGVAMGSGVVPEGFTPIYTVEDLNSIRDNPVVPEGFTPIYSVEDLNSIRNNPYGQYILMNDIDLSGYDWEPIDYYNEETGEHEPFYGVFDGNGHKIKNLRINKPDEDMVGLFACIGNRNGPAVIKNLILENVDIVGRHSVGGLVGKNASGYIENVKVIGNIKGDTCVGGIVGTDIGIIRNCHTDGVITGNDYTSEIVGHGIPGPSIEGCSSTAIVNGKTGTLTGGYEKYGTTFNGASDWYGFWVSFKYDKVEIYDYTGTPDREHVVIPSHIFGWPVTELHGAFSCAEYVKSVVIPDTVERLINAFDYCRNLHTVVVPESVKLVQGSFGTNTREGLGVKEVIFEGMDTEIDGIGDVLIKCKAGSKAHEYALKFNKEYVLIP
;
A
#
# COMPACT_ATOMS: atom_id res chain seq x y z
N MET A 1 71.53 -38.90 -18.66
CA MET A 1 71.07 -39.60 -17.43
C MET A 1 70.14 -38.66 -16.67
N SER A 2 68.85 -39.03 -16.54
CA SER A 2 67.92 -38.81 -15.40
C SER A 2 68.13 -37.54 -14.52
N ARG A 3 67.17 -36.65 -14.22
CA ARG A 3 65.73 -36.84 -13.91
C ARG A 3 65.03 -35.47 -13.65
N LYS A 4 63.72 -35.43 -13.95
CA LYS A 4 62.59 -34.78 -13.23
C LYS A 4 62.32 -33.25 -13.34
N VAL A 5 61.39 -32.94 -14.25
CA VAL A 5 60.04 -32.35 -14.04
C VAL A 5 59.70 -31.79 -12.65
N THR A 6 59.20 -30.53 -12.59
CA THR A 6 57.93 -30.15 -11.94
C THR A 6 57.37 -28.88 -12.58
N LEU A 7 56.08 -28.92 -12.88
CA LEU A 7 55.24 -27.97 -13.62
C LEU A 7 54.54 -27.02 -12.63
N LEU A 8 54.36 -25.73 -12.96
CA LEU A 8 53.13 -25.00 -12.65
C LEU A 8 53.01 -23.72 -13.49
N VAL A 9 51.93 -23.69 -14.27
CA VAL A 9 51.45 -22.69 -15.23
C VAL A 9 50.42 -21.82 -14.51
N SER A 10 50.42 -20.50 -14.61
CA SER A 10 49.53 -19.70 -15.50
C SER A 10 49.77 -18.22 -15.16
N LEU A 11 50.23 -17.33 -16.05
CA LEU A 11 49.72 -16.74 -17.31
C LEU A 11 48.78 -15.52 -17.09
N LEU A 12 49.37 -14.35 -17.38
CA LEU A 12 48.77 -13.03 -17.67
C LEU A 12 47.70 -13.07 -18.79
N VAL A 13 46.70 -12.19 -18.73
CA VAL A 13 46.10 -11.42 -19.86
C VAL A 13 45.47 -10.14 -19.26
N VAL A 14 46.01 -8.92 -19.41
CA VAL A 14 45.94 -7.91 -20.52
C VAL A 14 44.61 -7.12 -20.63
N LEU A 15 44.75 -5.77 -20.57
CA LEU A 15 43.81 -4.66 -20.79
C LEU A 15 43.09 -4.65 -22.16
N ALA A 16 41.89 -4.05 -22.21
CA ALA A 16 41.49 -3.09 -23.27
C ALA A 16 40.29 -2.18 -22.85
N PHE A 17 40.39 -0.88 -23.16
CA PHE A 17 39.39 0.21 -23.10
C PHE A 17 38.29 0.03 -24.21
N VAL A 18 37.07 0.62 -24.18
CA VAL A 18 36.70 2.04 -24.48
C VAL A 18 35.20 2.30 -24.20
N PHE A 19 34.91 3.55 -23.77
CA PHE A 19 33.67 4.31 -23.48
C PHE A 19 32.36 4.08 -24.26
N SER A 20 31.21 4.29 -23.60
CA SER A 20 30.24 5.37 -23.93
C SER A 20 29.22 5.62 -22.80
N THR A 21 28.74 6.87 -22.74
CA THR A 21 28.10 7.60 -21.63
C THR A 21 26.58 7.47 -21.55
N VAL A 22 26.01 7.25 -20.35
CA VAL A 22 24.80 7.95 -19.83
C VAL A 22 24.89 7.99 -18.30
N PRO A 23 24.78 9.16 -17.63
CA PRO A 23 24.73 9.24 -16.18
C PRO A 23 23.29 9.00 -15.70
N THR A 24 23.03 7.90 -15.01
CA THR A 24 21.91 7.83 -14.06
C THR A 24 22.42 8.34 -12.72
N ASN A 25 21.66 9.24 -12.10
CA ASN A 25 21.98 9.85 -10.81
C ASN A 25 22.21 8.76 -9.76
N GLY A 26 23.49 8.46 -9.52
CA GLY A 26 23.91 7.64 -8.41
C GLY A 26 23.64 8.39 -7.12
N VAL A 27 22.89 7.74 -6.22
CA VAL A 27 23.25 7.82 -4.81
C VAL A 27 24.70 7.33 -4.77
N ALA A 28 25.62 8.21 -4.37
CA ALA A 28 27.00 7.84 -4.13
C ALA A 28 27.03 6.79 -3.01
N MET A 29 27.00 5.51 -3.37
CA MET A 29 27.56 4.47 -2.53
C MET A 29 29.02 4.84 -2.37
N GLY A 30 29.36 5.37 -1.19
CA GLY A 30 30.74 5.70 -0.83
C GLY A 30 31.64 4.52 -1.17
N SER A 31 32.89 4.83 -1.50
CA SER A 31 33.98 3.88 -1.68
C SER A 31 34.16 3.03 -0.42
N GLY A 32 33.30 2.02 -0.24
CA GLY A 32 33.31 1.09 0.86
C GLY A 32 34.15 -0.10 0.43
N VAL A 33 35.37 -0.17 0.96
CA VAL A 33 36.13 -1.42 0.99
C VAL A 33 35.24 -2.44 1.70
N VAL A 34 34.84 -3.50 0.98
CA VAL A 34 34.07 -4.60 1.57
C VAL A 34 34.92 -5.21 2.69
N PRO A 35 34.42 -5.29 3.95
CA PRO A 35 35.21 -5.84 5.05
C PRO A 35 35.63 -7.28 4.76
N GLU A 36 36.88 -7.64 5.09
CA GLU A 36 37.32 -9.04 5.02
C GLU A 36 36.42 -9.90 5.92
N GLY A 37 35.75 -10.89 5.32
CA GLY A 37 34.76 -11.75 5.99
C GLY A 37 33.30 -11.48 5.64
N PHE A 38 33.00 -10.47 4.81
CA PHE A 38 31.64 -10.26 4.29
C PHE A 38 31.40 -11.15 3.07
N THR A 39 30.64 -12.23 3.23
CA THR A 39 30.03 -12.95 2.10
C THR A 39 28.70 -12.28 1.76
N PRO A 40 28.55 -11.65 0.58
CA PRO A 40 27.26 -11.15 0.13
C PRO A 40 26.24 -12.30 0.15
N ILE A 41 25.07 -12.05 0.74
CA ILE A 41 23.97 -13.04 0.78
C ILE A 41 23.52 -13.43 -0.64
N TYR A 42 23.74 -12.52 -1.60
CA TYR A 42 23.42 -12.70 -3.01
C TYR A 42 24.64 -12.33 -3.86
N THR A 43 25.01 -13.20 -4.79
CA THR A 43 26.01 -12.90 -5.82
C THR A 43 25.44 -11.95 -6.86
N VAL A 44 26.30 -11.35 -7.69
CA VAL A 44 25.87 -10.58 -8.86
C VAL A 44 25.04 -11.45 -9.82
N GLU A 45 25.33 -12.75 -9.89
CA GLU A 45 24.55 -13.72 -10.67
C GLU A 45 23.17 -14.00 -10.06
N ASP A 46 23.05 -14.04 -8.73
CA ASP A 46 21.75 -14.14 -8.04
C ASP A 46 20.91 -12.88 -8.27
N LEU A 47 21.53 -11.70 -8.18
CA LEU A 47 20.85 -10.42 -8.47
C LEU A 47 20.44 -10.31 -9.94
N ASN A 48 21.28 -10.78 -10.86
CA ASN A 48 20.94 -10.85 -12.28
C ASN A 48 19.84 -11.89 -12.54
N SER A 49 19.85 -13.04 -11.86
CA SER A 49 18.80 -14.06 -11.95
C SER A 49 17.46 -13.57 -11.40
N ILE A 50 17.46 -12.76 -10.33
CA ILE A 50 16.25 -12.12 -9.80
C ILE A 50 15.75 -11.05 -10.78
N ARG A 51 16.66 -10.34 -11.46
CA ARG A 51 16.32 -9.33 -12.47
C ARG A 51 15.77 -9.94 -13.76
N ASP A 52 16.33 -11.08 -14.17
CA ASP A 52 15.99 -11.75 -15.42
C ASP A 52 14.83 -12.74 -15.24
N ASN A 53 14.47 -13.08 -14.00
CA ASN A 53 13.35 -13.94 -13.66
C ASN A 53 12.56 -13.31 -12.50
N PRO A 54 11.84 -12.20 -12.76
CA PRO A 54 11.10 -11.49 -11.73
C PRO A 54 10.08 -12.43 -11.07
N VAL A 55 10.21 -12.58 -9.76
CA VAL A 55 9.32 -13.45 -8.97
C VAL A 55 8.01 -12.71 -8.76
N VAL A 56 6.92 -13.28 -9.26
CA VAL A 56 5.57 -12.81 -8.97
C VAL A 56 5.33 -12.98 -7.45
N PRO A 57 5.02 -11.90 -6.70
CA PRO A 57 4.71 -12.03 -5.28
C PRO A 57 3.54 -12.97 -5.04
N GLU A 58 3.56 -13.69 -3.92
CA GLU A 58 2.46 -14.59 -3.56
C GLU A 58 1.13 -13.82 -3.50
N GLY A 59 0.08 -14.36 -4.12
CA GLY A 59 -1.24 -13.75 -4.20
C GLY A 59 -1.45 -12.79 -5.38
N PHE A 60 -0.41 -12.42 -6.12
CA PHE A 60 -0.54 -11.59 -7.32
C PHE A 60 -0.80 -12.42 -8.59
N THR A 61 -1.69 -11.91 -9.42
CA THR A 61 -1.93 -12.37 -10.79
C THR A 61 -1.01 -11.59 -11.73
N PRO A 62 -0.08 -12.26 -12.43
CA PRO A 62 0.83 -11.57 -13.33
C PRO A 62 0.15 -11.17 -14.64
N ILE A 63 0.49 -9.98 -15.14
CA ILE A 63 -0.01 -9.42 -16.40
C ILE A 63 1.16 -9.33 -17.38
N TYR A 64 1.14 -10.15 -18.43
CA TYR A 64 2.18 -10.19 -19.46
C TYR A 64 1.73 -9.60 -20.79
N SER A 65 0.42 -9.55 -21.03
CA SER A 65 -0.21 -9.22 -22.31
C SER A 65 -1.40 -8.28 -22.18
N VAL A 66 -1.89 -7.79 -23.32
CA VAL A 66 -3.11 -6.98 -23.39
C VAL A 66 -4.32 -7.80 -22.94
N GLU A 67 -4.36 -9.07 -23.30
CA GLU A 67 -5.42 -10.00 -22.91
C GLU A 67 -5.44 -10.22 -21.39
N ASP A 68 -4.29 -10.35 -20.75
CA ASP A 68 -4.19 -10.42 -19.30
C ASP A 68 -4.69 -9.12 -18.65
N LEU A 69 -4.26 -7.96 -19.16
CA LEU A 69 -4.72 -6.65 -18.67
C LEU A 69 -6.24 -6.53 -18.78
N ASN A 70 -6.80 -6.99 -19.89
CA ASN A 70 -8.24 -6.98 -20.11
C ASN A 70 -9.00 -7.95 -19.19
N SER A 71 -8.35 -9.03 -18.72
CA SER A 71 -8.96 -10.01 -17.81
C SER A 71 -9.25 -9.47 -16.40
N ILE A 72 -8.62 -8.35 -16.01
CA ILE A 72 -8.83 -7.67 -14.72
C ILE A 72 -10.31 -7.32 -14.51
N ARG A 73 -11.01 -7.02 -15.59
CA ARG A 73 -12.45 -6.74 -15.60
C ARG A 73 -13.27 -7.86 -14.98
N ASN A 74 -12.79 -9.11 -14.98
CA ASN A 74 -13.53 -10.26 -14.47
C ASN A 74 -13.40 -10.45 -12.95
N ASN A 75 -12.48 -9.73 -12.30
CA ASN A 75 -12.31 -9.80 -10.86
C ASN A 75 -11.82 -8.43 -10.31
N PRO A 76 -12.73 -7.52 -9.94
CA PRO A 76 -12.34 -6.18 -9.49
C PRO A 76 -11.61 -6.18 -8.14
N TYR A 77 -11.58 -7.30 -7.40
CA TYR A 77 -10.90 -7.45 -6.10
C TYR A 77 -9.50 -8.07 -6.23
N GLY A 78 -9.07 -8.42 -7.45
CA GLY A 78 -7.81 -9.10 -7.69
C GLY A 78 -6.58 -8.25 -7.37
N GLN A 79 -5.46 -8.92 -7.08
CA GLN A 79 -4.15 -8.30 -6.99
C GLN A 79 -3.39 -8.60 -8.30
N TYR A 80 -2.99 -7.55 -9.01
CA TYR A 80 -2.41 -7.62 -10.34
C TYR A 80 -1.05 -6.96 -10.36
N ILE A 81 -0.10 -7.58 -11.05
CA ILE A 81 1.25 -7.04 -11.21
C ILE A 81 1.67 -7.11 -12.67
N LEU A 82 2.12 -6.00 -13.23
CA LEU A 82 2.74 -6.04 -14.55
C LEU A 82 4.08 -6.76 -14.48
N MET A 83 4.26 -7.69 -15.41
CA MET A 83 5.51 -8.43 -15.58
C MET A 83 6.20 -8.10 -16.90
N ASN A 84 5.56 -7.27 -17.74
CA ASN A 84 6.06 -6.73 -18.99
C ASN A 84 5.43 -5.37 -19.28
N ASP A 85 6.08 -4.59 -20.15
CA ASP A 85 5.42 -3.44 -20.77
C ASP A 85 4.29 -3.93 -21.68
N ILE A 86 3.13 -3.27 -21.60
CA ILE A 86 1.95 -3.56 -22.40
C ILE A 86 1.82 -2.51 -23.50
N ASP A 87 1.51 -2.94 -24.74
CA ASP A 87 1.29 -2.04 -25.87
C ASP A 87 -0.15 -2.16 -26.35
N LEU A 88 -0.93 -1.09 -26.20
CA LEU A 88 -2.34 -1.03 -26.59
C LEU A 88 -2.55 -0.52 -28.02
N SER A 89 -1.48 -0.43 -28.83
CA SER A 89 -1.62 -0.02 -30.24
C SER A 89 -2.56 -0.96 -31.00
N GLY A 90 -3.55 -0.36 -31.67
CA GLY A 90 -4.56 -1.09 -32.44
C GLY A 90 -5.74 -1.62 -31.62
N TYR A 91 -5.76 -1.39 -30.30
CA TYR A 91 -6.91 -1.69 -29.46
C TYR A 91 -7.73 -0.41 -29.23
N ASP A 92 -9.04 -0.49 -29.45
CA ASP A 92 -10.00 0.50 -28.97
C ASP A 92 -10.33 0.17 -27.51
N TRP A 93 -9.65 0.84 -26.58
CA TRP A 93 -9.72 0.48 -25.16
C TRP A 93 -10.99 1.00 -24.50
N GLU A 94 -11.67 0.11 -23.77
CA GLU A 94 -12.77 0.46 -22.87
C GLU A 94 -12.22 0.65 -21.44
N PRO A 95 -12.62 1.72 -20.71
CA PRO A 95 -12.21 1.93 -19.32
C PRO A 95 -12.42 0.69 -18.44
N ILE A 96 -11.52 0.43 -17.49
CA ILE A 96 -11.64 -0.68 -16.53
C ILE A 96 -12.69 -0.39 -15.48
N ASP A 97 -13.77 -1.14 -15.57
CA ASP A 97 -14.79 -1.39 -14.56
C ASP A 97 -15.15 -2.89 -14.55
N TYR A 98 -16.00 -3.29 -13.60
CA TYR A 98 -16.58 -4.63 -13.54
C TYR A 98 -18.07 -4.57 -13.83
N TYR A 99 -18.56 -5.32 -14.81
CA TYR A 99 -19.99 -5.46 -15.04
C TYR A 99 -20.54 -6.60 -14.16
N ASN A 100 -21.38 -6.25 -13.19
CA ASN A 100 -22.04 -7.22 -12.34
C ASN A 100 -23.30 -7.73 -13.03
N GLU A 101 -23.28 -8.98 -13.51
CA GLU A 101 -24.43 -9.60 -14.20
C GLU A 101 -25.67 -9.76 -13.30
N GLU A 102 -25.50 -9.84 -11.98
CA GLU A 102 -26.60 -10.00 -11.04
C GLU A 102 -27.37 -8.69 -10.83
N THR A 103 -26.67 -7.56 -10.77
CA THR A 103 -27.27 -6.24 -10.56
C THR A 103 -27.55 -5.50 -11.87
N GLY A 104 -26.85 -5.86 -12.96
CA GLY A 104 -26.86 -5.13 -14.23
C GLY A 104 -26.15 -3.78 -14.16
N GLU A 105 -25.28 -3.58 -13.17
CA GLU A 105 -24.58 -2.33 -12.92
C GLU A 105 -23.06 -2.48 -13.11
N HIS A 106 -22.40 -1.37 -13.45
CA HIS A 106 -20.95 -1.28 -13.47
C HIS A 106 -20.41 -0.91 -12.09
N GLU A 107 -19.45 -1.68 -11.60
CA GLU A 107 -18.79 -1.50 -10.31
C GLU A 107 -17.34 -1.02 -10.48
N PRO A 108 -16.84 -0.21 -9.53
CA PRO A 108 -15.43 0.16 -9.43
C PRO A 108 -14.47 -1.02 -9.33
N PHE A 109 -13.21 -0.78 -9.67
CA PHE A 109 -12.10 -1.63 -9.28
C PHE A 109 -11.77 -1.42 -7.80
N TYR A 110 -11.59 -2.50 -7.03
CA TYR A 110 -11.33 -2.48 -5.58
C TYR A 110 -9.97 -3.08 -5.19
N GLY A 111 -9.30 -3.76 -6.11
CA GLY A 111 -8.10 -4.53 -5.85
C GLY A 111 -6.81 -3.71 -5.89
N VAL A 112 -5.71 -4.41 -6.18
CA VAL A 112 -4.37 -3.83 -6.30
C VAL A 112 -3.90 -3.96 -7.75
N PHE A 113 -3.43 -2.86 -8.34
CA PHE A 113 -2.74 -2.85 -9.62
C PHE A 113 -1.34 -2.26 -9.46
N ASP A 114 -0.33 -3.13 -9.41
CA ASP A 114 1.07 -2.75 -9.33
C ASP A 114 1.70 -2.78 -10.72
N GLY A 115 2.05 -1.61 -11.24
CA GLY A 115 2.76 -1.50 -12.51
C GLY A 115 4.20 -2.03 -12.44
N ASN A 116 4.76 -2.26 -11.23
CA ASN A 116 6.10 -2.82 -11.05
C ASN A 116 7.20 -2.08 -11.85
N GLY A 117 6.99 -0.79 -12.12
CA GLY A 117 7.88 0.05 -12.94
C GLY A 117 7.70 -0.10 -14.45
N HIS A 118 6.81 -0.97 -14.91
CA HIS A 118 6.50 -1.19 -16.32
C HIS A 118 5.58 -0.11 -16.91
N LYS A 119 5.53 -0.11 -18.25
CA LYS A 119 4.74 0.82 -19.03
C LYS A 119 3.48 0.18 -19.60
N ILE A 120 2.42 0.96 -19.71
CA ILE A 120 1.33 0.73 -20.66
C ILE A 120 1.43 1.83 -21.71
N LYS A 121 1.59 1.43 -22.98
CA LYS A 121 1.85 2.34 -24.09
C LYS A 121 0.63 2.46 -25.00
N ASN A 122 0.51 3.60 -25.67
CA ASN A 122 -0.41 3.81 -26.79
C ASN A 122 -1.90 3.62 -26.42
N LEU A 123 -2.26 3.93 -25.17
CA LEU A 123 -3.64 3.89 -24.71
C LEU A 123 -4.49 4.91 -25.47
N ARG A 124 -5.51 4.43 -26.20
CA ARG A 124 -6.48 5.27 -26.92
C ARG A 124 -7.89 4.99 -26.42
N ILE A 125 -8.58 6.04 -25.96
CA ILE A 125 -10.01 5.99 -25.59
C ILE A 125 -10.69 7.19 -26.25
N ASN A 126 -11.78 6.96 -26.99
CA ASN A 126 -12.51 8.03 -27.67
C ASN A 126 -14.01 7.93 -27.40
N LYS A 127 -14.42 8.44 -26.24
CA LYS A 127 -15.79 8.39 -25.71
C LYS A 127 -16.31 9.80 -25.35
N PRO A 128 -16.46 10.72 -26.32
CA PRO A 128 -16.72 12.14 -26.05
C PRO A 128 -18.03 12.45 -25.30
N ASP A 129 -18.95 11.49 -25.24
CA ASP A 129 -20.24 11.62 -24.56
C ASP A 129 -20.32 10.85 -23.22
N GLU A 130 -19.30 10.07 -22.88
CA GLU A 130 -19.27 9.22 -21.67
C GLU A 130 -18.52 9.89 -20.51
N ASP A 131 -18.94 9.53 -19.30
CA ASP A 131 -18.34 10.01 -18.06
C ASP A 131 -17.40 8.97 -17.47
N MET A 132 -16.55 9.38 -16.53
CA MET A 132 -15.62 8.49 -15.82
C MET A 132 -14.68 7.77 -16.79
N VAL A 133 -13.94 8.56 -17.57
CA VAL A 133 -13.06 8.03 -18.63
C VAL A 133 -11.61 8.07 -18.17
N GLY A 134 -10.93 6.93 -18.23
CA GLY A 134 -9.51 6.72 -17.94
C GLY A 134 -9.13 5.28 -18.25
N LEU A 135 -7.88 4.87 -17.99
CA LEU A 135 -7.53 3.44 -18.03
C LEU A 135 -8.48 2.63 -17.14
N PHE A 136 -8.78 3.15 -15.95
CA PHE A 136 -9.86 2.70 -15.07
C PHE A 136 -11.00 3.72 -15.09
N ALA A 137 -12.25 3.23 -15.16
CA ALA A 137 -13.40 4.11 -15.08
C ALA A 137 -13.54 4.70 -13.67
N CYS A 138 -13.60 3.81 -12.67
CA CYS A 138 -13.77 4.14 -11.27
C CYS A 138 -12.97 3.19 -10.39
N ILE A 139 -12.37 3.71 -9.30
CA ILE A 139 -11.71 2.88 -8.29
C ILE A 139 -12.23 3.16 -6.87
N GLY A 140 -12.38 2.10 -6.10
CA GLY A 140 -12.84 2.09 -4.71
C GLY A 140 -14.34 2.39 -4.51
N ASN A 141 -14.74 2.41 -3.24
CA ASN A 141 -16.02 2.83 -2.63
C ASN A 141 -17.10 1.74 -2.46
N ARG A 142 -17.83 1.78 -1.34
CA ARG A 142 -18.69 0.74 -0.73
C ARG A 142 -17.94 -0.52 -0.29
N ASN A 143 -17.12 -1.12 -1.14
CA ASN A 143 -16.50 -2.43 -0.87
C ASN A 143 -15.03 -2.37 -0.43
N GLY A 144 -14.42 -1.17 -0.40
CA GLY A 144 -13.04 -0.97 0.06
C GLY A 144 -12.27 0.07 -0.77
N PRO A 145 -11.09 0.51 -0.32
CA PRO A 145 -10.18 1.32 -1.12
C PRO A 145 -9.43 0.44 -2.14
N ALA A 146 -9.20 0.97 -3.35
CA ALA A 146 -8.33 0.32 -4.33
C ALA A 146 -6.91 0.87 -4.28
N VAL A 147 -5.93 0.15 -4.82
CA VAL A 147 -4.54 0.62 -4.93
C VAL A 147 -4.06 0.54 -6.37
N ILE A 148 -3.53 1.64 -6.91
CA ILE A 148 -2.80 1.65 -8.18
C ILE A 148 -1.43 2.28 -7.96
N LYS A 149 -0.34 1.58 -8.31
CA LYS A 149 1.00 2.11 -8.07
C LYS A 149 2.06 1.72 -9.10
N ASN A 150 3.18 2.42 -9.11
CA ASN A 150 4.40 2.10 -9.87
C ASN A 150 4.18 1.90 -11.38
N LEU A 151 3.39 2.76 -12.00
CA LEU A 151 2.92 2.59 -13.37
C LEU A 151 3.30 3.78 -14.24
N ILE A 152 3.68 3.52 -15.49
CA ILE A 152 3.90 4.56 -16.50
C ILE A 152 2.90 4.37 -17.65
N LEU A 153 2.04 5.36 -17.88
CA LEU A 153 1.24 5.46 -19.09
C LEU A 153 1.96 6.35 -20.09
N GLU A 154 2.33 5.79 -21.24
CA GLU A 154 3.11 6.49 -22.28
C GLU A 154 2.31 6.59 -23.58
N ASN A 155 2.31 7.79 -24.18
CA ASN A 155 1.57 8.07 -25.41
C ASN A 155 0.06 7.81 -25.28
N VAL A 156 -0.54 8.41 -24.25
CA VAL A 156 -1.99 8.36 -24.00
C VAL A 156 -2.74 9.33 -24.93
N ASP A 157 -3.91 8.92 -25.43
CA ASP A 157 -4.86 9.77 -26.17
C ASP A 157 -6.28 9.46 -25.70
N ILE A 158 -6.79 10.23 -24.74
CA ILE A 158 -8.08 10.01 -24.09
C ILE A 158 -9.03 11.17 -24.37
N VAL A 159 -10.24 10.85 -24.80
CA VAL A 159 -11.36 11.77 -24.97
C VAL A 159 -12.57 11.26 -24.20
N GLY A 160 -13.11 12.09 -23.30
CA GLY A 160 -14.32 11.83 -22.51
C GLY A 160 -15.22 13.07 -22.37
N ARG A 161 -16.26 13.00 -21.53
CA ARG A 161 -17.15 14.12 -21.18
C ARG A 161 -16.90 14.68 -19.78
N HIS A 162 -17.34 13.97 -18.73
CA HIS A 162 -17.17 14.41 -17.34
C HIS A 162 -16.29 13.43 -16.54
N SER A 163 -15.46 13.93 -15.62
CA SER A 163 -14.53 13.09 -14.83
C SER A 163 -13.59 12.30 -15.75
N VAL A 164 -12.69 13.03 -16.42
CA VAL A 164 -11.75 12.45 -17.38
C VAL A 164 -10.34 12.52 -16.79
N GLY A 165 -9.71 11.36 -16.62
CA GLY A 165 -8.35 11.23 -16.12
C GLY A 165 -7.50 10.38 -17.04
N GLY A 166 -6.19 10.65 -17.07
CA GLY A 166 -5.26 9.81 -17.81
C GLY A 166 -5.19 8.38 -17.29
N LEU A 167 -5.24 8.21 -15.96
CA LEU A 167 -5.28 6.92 -15.30
C LEU A 167 -6.70 6.53 -14.87
N VAL A 168 -7.40 7.41 -14.14
CA VAL A 168 -8.71 7.09 -13.54
C VAL A 168 -9.72 8.17 -13.85
N GLY A 169 -10.91 7.80 -14.33
CA GLY A 169 -12.03 8.74 -14.45
C GLY A 169 -12.43 9.30 -13.07
N LYS A 170 -12.83 8.41 -12.16
CA LYS A 170 -13.20 8.75 -10.78
C LYS A 170 -12.44 7.91 -9.74
N ASN A 171 -11.66 8.57 -8.89
CA ASN A 171 -11.12 7.96 -7.69
C ASN A 171 -12.08 8.16 -6.52
N ALA A 172 -12.86 7.14 -6.17
CA ALA A 172 -13.91 7.25 -5.16
C ALA A 172 -13.42 6.99 -3.73
N SER A 173 -12.31 6.27 -3.55
CA SER A 173 -11.59 6.09 -2.27
C SER A 173 -10.24 5.37 -2.37
N GLY A 174 -9.65 5.31 -3.57
CA GLY A 174 -8.40 4.60 -3.83
C GLY A 174 -7.14 5.40 -3.52
N TYR A 175 -6.04 4.66 -3.45
CA TYR A 175 -4.67 5.14 -3.26
C TYR A 175 -3.89 5.00 -4.57
N ILE A 176 -3.41 6.13 -5.10
CA ILE A 176 -2.65 6.18 -6.35
C ILE A 176 -1.24 6.67 -6.02
N GLU A 177 -0.20 5.89 -6.31
CA GLU A 177 1.18 6.26 -5.96
C GLU A 177 2.19 5.98 -7.06
N ASN A 178 3.14 6.89 -7.26
CA ASN A 178 4.27 6.66 -8.18
C ASN A 178 3.77 6.30 -9.60
N VAL A 179 2.83 7.10 -10.09
CA VAL A 179 2.27 6.95 -11.43
C VAL A 179 2.71 8.10 -12.32
N LYS A 180 3.13 7.79 -13.54
CA LYS A 180 3.41 8.78 -14.57
C LYS A 180 2.41 8.65 -15.72
N VAL A 181 1.82 9.75 -16.16
CA VAL A 181 0.98 9.78 -17.37
C VAL A 181 1.53 10.78 -18.37
N ILE A 182 1.74 10.33 -19.61
CA ILE A 182 2.28 11.14 -20.70
C ILE A 182 1.34 11.04 -21.89
N GLY A 183 0.69 12.14 -22.28
CA GLY A 183 -0.17 12.14 -23.45
C GLY A 183 -1.19 13.27 -23.51
N ASN A 184 -2.19 13.09 -24.37
CA ASN A 184 -3.29 14.02 -24.58
C ASN A 184 -4.54 13.54 -23.85
N ILE A 185 -5.13 14.41 -23.03
CA ILE A 185 -6.32 14.11 -22.25
C ILE A 185 -7.32 15.23 -22.50
N LYS A 186 -8.52 14.89 -22.98
CA LYS A 186 -9.56 15.84 -23.34
C LYS A 186 -10.89 15.47 -22.70
N GLY A 187 -11.51 16.42 -22.04
CA GLY A 187 -12.87 16.31 -21.54
C GLY A 187 -13.64 17.61 -21.65
N ASP A 188 -14.84 17.65 -21.08
CA ASP A 188 -15.66 18.85 -20.92
C ASP A 188 -15.50 19.40 -19.49
N THR A 189 -15.74 18.56 -18.47
CA THR A 189 -15.69 18.98 -17.06
C THR A 189 -14.95 17.97 -16.17
N CYS A 190 -14.27 18.46 -15.12
CA CYS A 190 -13.46 17.64 -14.20
C CYS A 190 -12.40 16.82 -14.96
N VAL A 191 -11.44 17.52 -15.56
CA VAL A 191 -10.39 16.92 -16.39
C VAL A 191 -9.05 17.04 -15.67
N GLY A 192 -8.42 15.91 -15.36
CA GLY A 192 -7.09 15.87 -14.72
C GLY A 192 -6.13 14.98 -15.49
N GLY A 193 -4.83 15.26 -15.37
CA GLY A 193 -3.79 14.46 -16.01
C GLY A 193 -3.69 13.04 -15.45
N ILE A 194 -3.99 12.86 -14.15
CA ILE A 194 -4.02 11.54 -13.50
C ILE A 194 -5.46 11.10 -13.26
N VAL A 195 -6.25 11.93 -12.57
CA VAL A 195 -7.63 11.62 -12.15
C VAL A 195 -8.60 12.72 -12.56
N GLY A 196 -9.78 12.35 -13.07
CA GLY A 196 -10.84 13.32 -13.34
C GLY A 196 -11.44 13.90 -12.05
N THR A 197 -12.11 13.04 -11.27
CA THR A 197 -12.68 13.39 -9.94
C THR A 197 -12.06 12.56 -8.84
N ASP A 198 -11.62 13.18 -7.75
CA ASP A 198 -10.90 12.53 -6.66
C ASP A 198 -11.53 12.72 -5.27
N ILE A 199 -11.63 11.62 -4.53
CA ILE A 199 -12.00 11.57 -3.11
C ILE A 199 -10.98 10.67 -2.36
N GLY A 200 -9.92 10.23 -3.03
CA GLY A 200 -8.91 9.34 -2.48
C GLY A 200 -7.61 10.06 -2.13
N ILE A 201 -6.50 9.34 -2.27
CA ILE A 201 -5.15 9.83 -1.99
C ILE A 201 -4.29 9.60 -3.23
N ILE A 202 -3.56 10.63 -3.66
CA ILE A 202 -2.66 10.62 -4.81
C ILE A 202 -1.27 11.08 -4.36
N ARG A 203 -0.25 10.29 -4.64
CA ARG A 203 1.12 10.58 -4.20
C ARG A 203 2.16 10.36 -5.28
N ASN A 204 3.19 11.20 -5.29
CA ASN A 204 4.38 11.00 -6.11
C ASN A 204 4.07 10.78 -7.60
N CYS A 205 2.99 11.39 -8.09
CA CYS A 205 2.52 11.22 -9.46
C CYS A 205 3.02 12.35 -10.35
N HIS A 206 3.17 12.05 -11.64
CA HIS A 206 3.63 13.01 -12.62
C HIS A 206 2.79 12.98 -13.89
N THR A 207 2.48 14.16 -14.41
CA THR A 207 1.77 14.29 -15.70
C THR A 207 2.57 15.13 -16.68
N ASP A 208 2.52 14.74 -17.95
CA ASP A 208 3.12 15.46 -19.08
C ASP A 208 2.23 15.34 -20.33
N GLY A 209 2.36 16.28 -21.26
CA GLY A 209 1.56 16.35 -22.49
C GLY A 209 0.52 17.48 -22.47
N VAL A 210 -0.69 17.24 -23.01
CA VAL A 210 -1.71 18.28 -23.18
C VAL A 210 -3.02 17.87 -22.53
N ILE A 211 -3.52 18.70 -21.62
CA ILE A 211 -4.79 18.48 -20.90
C ILE A 211 -5.77 19.56 -21.34
N THR A 212 -6.93 19.18 -21.86
CA THR A 212 -7.93 20.12 -22.39
C THR A 212 -9.30 19.88 -21.75
N GLY A 213 -9.92 20.94 -21.24
CA GLY A 213 -11.28 20.90 -20.69
C GLY A 213 -11.92 22.28 -20.62
N ASN A 214 -13.23 22.34 -20.39
CA ASN A 214 -13.96 23.61 -20.34
C ASN A 214 -14.09 24.15 -18.91
N ASP A 215 -14.39 23.30 -17.92
CA ASP A 215 -14.46 23.66 -16.50
C ASP A 215 -13.79 22.59 -15.60
N TYR A 216 -13.25 22.99 -14.44
CA TYR A 216 -12.52 22.12 -13.49
C TYR A 216 -11.42 21.31 -14.18
N THR A 217 -10.53 21.98 -14.91
CA THR A 217 -9.39 21.36 -15.59
C THR A 217 -8.12 21.65 -14.81
N SER A 218 -7.32 20.63 -14.49
CA SER A 218 -6.02 20.84 -13.84
C SER A 218 -5.00 19.79 -14.27
N GLU A 219 -3.76 19.97 -13.82
CA GLU A 219 -2.66 19.09 -14.13
C GLU A 219 -2.86 17.68 -13.53
N ILE A 220 -3.21 17.54 -12.25
CA ILE A 220 -3.25 16.22 -11.59
C ILE A 220 -4.68 15.72 -11.44
N VAL A 221 -5.54 16.56 -10.84
CA VAL A 221 -6.93 16.22 -10.51
C VAL A 221 -7.89 17.29 -11.02
N GLY A 222 -8.85 16.92 -11.86
CA GLY A 222 -9.86 17.86 -12.34
C GLY A 222 -10.64 18.50 -11.19
N HIS A 223 -11.25 17.69 -10.32
CA HIS A 223 -11.99 18.13 -9.14
C HIS A 223 -11.79 17.17 -7.95
N GLY A 224 -11.71 17.68 -6.71
CA GLY A 224 -11.59 16.81 -5.54
C GLY A 224 -12.25 17.34 -4.28
N ILE A 225 -12.48 16.44 -3.29
CA ILE A 225 -13.01 16.75 -1.95
C ILE A 225 -11.84 16.85 -0.93
N PRO A 226 -11.90 17.70 0.11
CA PRO A 226 -10.70 18.01 0.91
C PRO A 226 -10.23 16.93 1.89
N GLY A 227 -8.91 16.79 1.91
CA GLY A 227 -8.10 15.99 2.84
C GLY A 227 -6.65 16.01 2.35
N PRO A 228 -5.73 15.21 2.93
CA PRO A 228 -4.46 14.94 2.27
C PRO A 228 -4.70 14.11 1.00
N SER A 229 -5.01 14.76 -0.11
CA SER A 229 -5.41 14.08 -1.35
C SER A 229 -4.36 14.11 -2.47
N ILE A 230 -3.39 15.03 -2.42
CA ILE A 230 -2.31 15.10 -3.43
C ILE A 230 -0.99 15.51 -2.76
N GLU A 231 0.02 14.64 -2.78
CA GLU A 231 1.33 14.88 -2.17
C GLU A 231 2.46 14.49 -3.12
N GLY A 232 3.56 15.24 -3.16
CA GLY A 232 4.74 14.88 -3.98
C GLY A 232 4.48 14.83 -5.50
N CYS A 233 3.35 15.35 -5.97
CA CYS A 233 2.98 15.31 -7.38
C CYS A 233 3.56 16.49 -8.17
N SER A 234 3.83 16.29 -9.45
CA SER A 234 4.42 17.31 -10.34
C SER A 234 3.83 17.25 -11.74
N SER A 235 3.97 18.33 -12.50
CA SER A 235 3.47 18.41 -13.87
C SER A 235 4.40 19.22 -14.77
N THR A 236 4.55 18.77 -16.01
CA THR A 236 5.06 19.58 -17.13
C THR A 236 4.01 19.76 -18.24
N ALA A 237 2.77 19.30 -18.01
CA ALA A 237 1.71 19.35 -18.99
C ALA A 237 1.24 20.78 -19.31
N ILE A 238 0.80 20.98 -20.55
CA ILE A 238 0.12 22.19 -21.00
C ILE A 238 -1.38 22.02 -20.73
N VAL A 239 -1.97 22.95 -19.97
CA VAL A 239 -3.40 22.92 -19.64
C VAL A 239 -4.17 23.97 -20.44
N ASN A 240 -5.17 23.52 -21.20
CA ASN A 240 -6.08 24.33 -22.00
C ASN A 240 -7.49 24.23 -21.42
N GLY A 241 -7.85 25.10 -20.46
CA GLY A 241 -9.18 25.13 -19.83
C GLY A 241 -9.31 26.19 -18.74
N LYS A 242 -10.49 26.32 -18.11
CA LYS A 242 -10.62 27.13 -16.89
C LYS A 242 -10.03 26.38 -15.71
N THR A 243 -8.89 26.87 -15.22
CA THR A 243 -8.05 26.19 -14.22
C THR A 243 -8.27 26.67 -12.79
N GLY A 244 -8.32 25.72 -11.85
CA GLY A 244 -7.84 25.90 -10.47
C GLY A 244 -6.47 25.24 -10.32
N THR A 245 -5.59 25.77 -9.46
CA THR A 245 -4.21 25.26 -9.25
C THR A 245 -4.18 23.81 -8.78
N LEU A 246 -3.45 22.89 -9.45
CA LEU A 246 -3.22 21.45 -9.14
C LEU A 246 -4.47 20.57 -8.86
N THR A 247 -5.61 21.22 -8.60
CA THR A 247 -6.96 20.79 -8.24
C THR A 247 -7.88 21.92 -8.72
N GLY A 248 -8.81 21.63 -9.63
CA GLY A 248 -9.67 22.63 -10.26
C GLY A 248 -10.70 23.31 -9.34
N GLY A 249 -10.86 22.87 -8.08
CA GLY A 249 -11.78 23.47 -7.12
C GLY A 249 -11.52 22.98 -5.69
N TYR A 250 -11.31 23.91 -4.76
CA TYR A 250 -11.16 23.65 -3.32
C TYR A 250 -12.50 23.96 -2.62
N GLU A 251 -13.20 22.96 -2.07
CA GLU A 251 -14.33 23.20 -1.14
C GLU A 251 -14.15 22.45 0.20
N LYS A 252 -13.59 23.18 1.17
CA LYS A 252 -13.22 22.83 2.56
C LYS A 252 -14.27 22.01 3.36
N TYR A 253 -14.10 20.69 3.48
CA TYR A 253 -14.55 19.85 4.61
C TYR A 253 -13.62 18.63 4.75
N GLY A 254 -12.97 18.48 5.91
CA GLY A 254 -12.05 17.37 6.16
C GLY A 254 -12.75 16.14 6.72
N THR A 255 -12.38 14.95 6.25
CA THR A 255 -12.77 13.67 6.86
C THR A 255 -11.70 12.59 6.67
N THR A 256 -11.50 11.79 7.72
CA THR A 256 -10.74 10.51 7.75
C THR A 256 -11.47 9.41 7.00
N PHE A 257 -10.74 8.60 6.21
CA PHE A 257 -11.29 7.43 5.52
C PHE A 257 -11.39 6.23 6.48
N ASN A 258 -12.58 5.63 6.55
CA ASN A 258 -12.88 4.36 7.22
C ASN A 258 -13.55 3.46 6.18
N GLY A 259 -12.87 2.39 5.74
CA GLY A 259 -13.32 1.55 4.63
C GLY A 259 -12.81 0.11 4.74
N ALA A 260 -13.61 -0.81 4.19
CA ALA A 260 -13.83 -2.19 4.61
C ALA A 260 -12.78 -3.25 4.23
N SER A 261 -12.98 -4.41 4.87
CA SER A 261 -12.15 -5.62 4.97
C SER A 261 -12.04 -6.50 3.72
N ASP A 262 -10.85 -7.05 3.52
CA ASP A 262 -10.59 -8.31 2.82
C ASP A 262 -9.21 -8.94 3.19
N TRP A 263 -9.07 -10.22 2.80
CA TRP A 263 -8.03 -11.26 3.06
C TRP A 263 -7.66 -11.59 4.53
N TYR A 264 -7.45 -10.60 5.39
CA TYR A 264 -7.03 -10.81 6.79
C TYR A 264 -8.14 -10.62 7.82
N GLY A 265 -9.29 -10.06 7.41
CA GLY A 265 -10.41 -9.78 8.30
C GLY A 265 -10.24 -8.49 9.11
N PHE A 266 -9.31 -7.61 8.74
CA PHE A 266 -9.07 -6.34 9.44
C PHE A 266 -9.79 -5.18 8.76
N TRP A 267 -10.36 -4.28 9.57
CA TRP A 267 -10.83 -2.97 9.14
C TRP A 267 -9.80 -1.92 9.56
N VAL A 268 -9.45 -1.05 8.63
CA VAL A 268 -8.28 -0.17 8.78
C VAL A 268 -8.60 1.28 8.46
N SER A 269 -7.98 2.19 9.19
CA SER A 269 -7.94 3.63 8.90
C SER A 269 -6.52 4.00 8.50
N PHE A 270 -6.38 4.63 7.34
CA PHE A 270 -5.11 5.17 6.88
C PHE A 270 -4.93 6.58 7.43
N LYS A 271 -3.81 6.84 8.11
CA LYS A 271 -3.41 8.20 8.51
C LYS A 271 -2.08 8.49 7.83
N TYR A 272 -2.03 9.47 6.93
CA TYR A 272 -0.80 10.00 6.30
C TYR A 272 0.31 8.98 5.97
N ASP A 273 1.10 8.59 6.97
CA ASP A 273 2.26 7.71 6.94
C ASP A 273 2.14 6.38 7.72
N LYS A 274 0.93 6.01 8.16
CA LYS A 274 0.67 4.87 9.05
C LYS A 274 -0.74 4.30 8.92
N VAL A 275 -0.91 3.08 9.43
CA VAL A 275 -2.19 2.36 9.49
C VAL A 275 -2.63 2.15 10.93
N GLU A 276 -3.92 2.36 11.17
CA GLU A 276 -4.62 2.02 12.40
C GLU A 276 -5.61 0.89 12.09
N ILE A 277 -5.56 -0.22 12.81
CA ILE A 277 -6.59 -1.27 12.71
C ILE A 277 -7.65 -0.99 13.75
N TYR A 278 -8.91 -0.94 13.35
CA TYR A 278 -10.01 -0.62 14.26
C TYR A 278 -11.09 -1.68 14.41
N ASP A 279 -11.07 -2.74 13.60
CA ASP A 279 -11.93 -3.90 13.79
C ASP A 279 -11.31 -5.17 13.18
N TYR A 280 -11.75 -6.34 13.65
CA TYR A 280 -11.33 -7.67 13.19
C TYR A 280 -12.55 -8.58 13.09
N THR A 281 -12.98 -8.86 11.87
CA THR A 281 -14.14 -9.70 11.55
C THR A 281 -13.74 -11.15 11.25
N GLY A 282 -12.78 -11.69 12.02
CA GLY A 282 -12.29 -13.05 11.84
C GLY A 282 -13.37 -14.13 12.00
N THR A 283 -13.15 -15.25 11.32
CA THR A 283 -14.01 -16.44 11.34
C THR A 283 -13.53 -17.48 12.38
N PRO A 284 -14.36 -18.46 12.77
CA PRO A 284 -13.98 -19.49 13.75
C PRO A 284 -12.72 -20.31 13.41
N ASP A 285 -12.34 -20.40 12.14
CA ASP A 285 -11.13 -21.07 11.65
C ASP A 285 -9.85 -20.25 11.87
N ARG A 286 -9.95 -18.98 12.28
CA ARG A 286 -8.80 -18.08 12.51
C ARG A 286 -8.55 -17.81 13.99
N GLU A 287 -8.24 -18.89 14.71
CA GLU A 287 -7.95 -18.83 16.15
C GLU A 287 -6.58 -18.21 16.47
N HIS A 288 -5.64 -18.21 15.51
CA HIS A 288 -4.29 -17.68 15.66
C HIS A 288 -4.07 -16.55 14.66
N VAL A 289 -3.95 -15.31 15.15
CA VAL A 289 -3.86 -14.12 14.31
C VAL A 289 -2.47 -13.55 14.35
N VAL A 290 -1.88 -13.30 13.17
CA VAL A 290 -0.64 -12.54 13.02
C VAL A 290 -1.01 -11.20 12.40
N ILE A 291 -0.81 -10.12 13.13
CA ILE A 291 -1.07 -8.78 12.60
C ILE A 291 0.10 -8.42 11.67
N PRO A 292 -0.17 -8.06 10.40
CA PRO A 292 0.88 -7.68 9.47
C PRO A 292 1.57 -6.41 9.97
N SER A 293 2.90 -6.35 9.89
CA SER A 293 3.66 -5.15 10.30
C SER A 293 3.37 -3.95 9.41
N HIS A 294 2.98 -4.21 8.14
CA HIS A 294 2.61 -3.19 7.18
C HIS A 294 1.34 -3.60 6.44
N ILE A 295 0.47 -2.64 6.17
CA ILE A 295 -0.73 -2.80 5.35
C ILE A 295 -0.63 -1.78 4.22
N PHE A 296 -0.61 -2.28 2.97
CA PHE A 296 -0.35 -1.49 1.76
C PHE A 296 0.94 -0.65 1.82
N GLY A 297 2.01 -1.20 2.43
CA GLY A 297 3.32 -0.54 2.54
C GLY A 297 3.44 0.44 3.70
N TRP A 298 2.35 0.75 4.41
CA TRP A 298 2.36 1.61 5.58
C TRP A 298 2.45 0.81 6.87
N PRO A 299 3.26 1.23 7.85
CA PRO A 299 3.40 0.53 9.11
C PRO A 299 2.06 0.54 9.88
N VAL A 300 1.66 -0.62 10.40
CA VAL A 300 0.55 -0.71 11.35
C VAL A 300 1.05 -0.20 12.69
N THR A 301 0.57 0.95 13.12
CA THR A 301 1.08 1.66 14.31
C THR A 301 0.11 1.63 15.48
N GLU A 302 -1.17 1.33 15.24
CA GLU A 302 -2.20 1.38 16.27
C GLU A 302 -3.24 0.29 16.09
N LEU A 303 -3.64 -0.32 17.21
CA LEU A 303 -4.82 -1.17 17.31
C LEU A 303 -5.84 -0.46 18.18
N HIS A 304 -6.96 -0.01 17.60
CA HIS A 304 -7.98 0.77 18.27
C HIS A 304 -9.35 0.07 18.23
N GLY A 305 -9.71 -0.69 19.25
CA GLY A 305 -10.92 -1.52 19.22
C GLY A 305 -10.77 -2.76 18.33
N ALA A 306 -9.56 -3.00 17.80
CA ALA A 306 -9.29 -3.93 16.71
C ALA A 306 -9.81 -5.35 16.92
N PHE A 307 -9.74 -5.90 18.13
CA PHE A 307 -10.20 -7.26 18.43
C PHE A 307 -11.33 -7.26 19.46
N SER A 308 -12.00 -6.13 19.65
CA SER A 308 -13.11 -6.05 20.59
C SER A 308 -14.16 -7.10 20.25
N CYS A 309 -14.55 -7.93 21.23
CA CYS A 309 -15.48 -9.05 21.05
C CYS A 309 -15.02 -10.14 20.06
N ALA A 310 -13.72 -10.26 19.76
CA ALA A 310 -13.20 -11.34 18.92
C ALA A 310 -13.27 -12.69 19.66
N GLU A 311 -14.44 -13.33 19.64
CA GLU A 311 -14.73 -14.51 20.47
C GLU A 311 -13.93 -15.76 20.07
N TYR A 312 -13.41 -15.85 18.84
CA TYR A 312 -12.72 -17.04 18.33
C TYR A 312 -11.18 -17.00 18.48
N VAL A 313 -10.62 -15.81 18.73
CA VAL A 313 -9.18 -15.61 18.77
C VAL A 313 -8.59 -16.16 20.06
N LYS A 314 -7.57 -17.01 19.95
CA LYS A 314 -6.83 -17.65 21.05
C LYS A 314 -5.42 -17.09 21.22
N SER A 315 -4.80 -16.60 20.14
CA SER A 315 -3.52 -15.89 20.20
C SER A 315 -3.43 -14.80 19.15
N VAL A 316 -2.74 -13.72 19.49
CA VAL A 316 -2.43 -12.61 18.58
C VAL A 316 -0.94 -12.31 18.63
N VAL A 317 -0.31 -12.17 17.47
CA VAL A 317 1.06 -11.65 17.33
C VAL A 317 0.98 -10.19 16.92
N ILE A 318 1.49 -9.30 17.78
CA ILE A 318 1.56 -7.86 17.56
C ILE A 318 2.95 -7.53 16.99
N PRO A 319 3.07 -6.91 15.81
CA PRO A 319 4.36 -6.59 15.21
C PRO A 319 5.02 -5.37 15.88
N ASP A 320 6.35 -5.28 15.77
CA ASP A 320 7.17 -4.18 16.33
C ASP A 320 6.89 -2.80 15.70
N THR A 321 6.05 -2.73 14.67
CA THR A 321 5.57 -1.46 14.11
C THR A 321 4.45 -0.84 14.96
N VAL A 322 3.78 -1.61 15.81
CA VAL A 322 2.67 -1.12 16.65
C VAL A 322 3.21 -0.34 17.84
N GLU A 323 2.73 0.88 17.99
CA GLU A 323 3.12 1.80 19.05
C GLU A 323 1.99 2.00 20.09
N ARG A 324 0.73 1.77 19.70
CA ARG A 324 -0.44 2.08 20.55
C ARG A 324 -1.48 0.96 20.53
N LEU A 325 -1.96 0.60 21.71
CA LEU A 325 -3.11 -0.29 21.91
C LEU A 325 -4.20 0.50 22.64
N ILE A 326 -5.37 0.65 22.04
CA ILE A 326 -6.51 1.39 22.60
C ILE A 326 -7.75 0.52 22.54
N ASN A 327 -8.31 0.10 23.67
CA ASN A 327 -9.48 -0.78 23.76
C ASN A 327 -9.36 -2.04 22.85
N ALA A 328 -8.12 -2.49 22.58
CA ALA A 328 -7.85 -3.37 21.46
C ALA A 328 -8.36 -4.80 21.66
N PHE A 329 -8.34 -5.32 22.89
CA PHE A 329 -8.67 -6.73 23.19
C PHE A 329 -9.78 -6.87 24.25
N ASP A 330 -10.70 -5.91 24.27
CA ASP A 330 -11.86 -5.99 25.15
C ASP A 330 -12.79 -7.15 24.75
N TYR A 331 -13.35 -7.85 25.74
CA TYR A 331 -14.28 -8.97 25.54
C TYR A 331 -13.74 -10.15 24.69
N CYS A 332 -12.43 -10.31 24.50
CA CYS A 332 -11.84 -11.45 23.79
C CYS A 332 -11.87 -12.74 24.63
N ARG A 333 -13.02 -13.44 24.69
CA ARG A 333 -13.27 -14.54 25.65
C ARG A 333 -12.28 -15.71 25.62
N ASN A 334 -11.69 -16.01 24.47
CA ASN A 334 -10.79 -17.15 24.27
C ASN A 334 -9.31 -16.77 24.19
N LEU A 335 -8.99 -15.47 24.20
CA LEU A 335 -7.62 -14.96 24.19
C LEU A 335 -7.15 -14.85 25.64
N HIS A 336 -6.20 -15.70 26.04
CA HIS A 336 -5.77 -15.80 27.45
C HIS A 336 -4.50 -15.03 27.76
N THR A 337 -3.59 -14.94 26.79
CA THR A 337 -2.28 -14.30 26.94
C THR A 337 -2.04 -13.37 25.77
N VAL A 338 -1.55 -12.17 26.06
CA VAL A 338 -1.11 -11.20 25.05
C VAL A 338 0.33 -10.76 25.36
N VAL A 339 1.18 -10.78 24.35
CA VAL A 339 2.53 -10.21 24.42
C VAL A 339 2.49 -8.81 23.82
N VAL A 340 2.92 -7.82 24.60
CA VAL A 340 3.00 -6.41 24.21
C VAL A 340 4.47 -6.09 23.92
N PRO A 341 4.85 -5.88 22.65
CA PRO A 341 6.25 -5.70 22.25
C PRO A 341 6.84 -4.36 22.73
N GLU A 342 8.17 -4.24 22.73
CA GLU A 342 8.90 -3.05 23.20
C GLU A 342 8.56 -1.75 22.45
N SER A 343 8.05 -1.89 21.22
CA SER A 343 7.58 -0.78 20.39
C SER A 343 6.36 -0.08 20.97
N VAL A 344 5.50 -0.78 21.71
CA VAL A 344 4.26 -0.23 22.25
C VAL A 344 4.55 0.76 23.37
N LYS A 345 4.22 2.04 23.12
CA LYS A 345 4.42 3.15 24.05
C LYS A 345 3.20 3.43 24.90
N LEU A 346 2.01 3.05 24.44
CA LEU A 346 0.76 3.28 25.16
C LEU A 346 -0.17 2.06 25.07
N VAL A 347 -0.67 1.64 26.22
CA VAL A 347 -1.81 0.73 26.37
C VAL A 347 -2.90 1.45 27.14
N GLN A 348 -4.02 1.69 26.47
CA GLN A 348 -5.20 2.32 27.06
C GLN A 348 -6.39 1.38 26.94
N GLY A 349 -7.05 1.04 28.05
CA GLY A 349 -8.31 0.29 28.06
C GLY A 349 -8.30 -1.09 27.39
N SER A 350 -7.15 -1.63 26.97
CA SER A 350 -7.12 -2.72 25.98
C SER A 350 -7.39 -4.13 26.53
N PHE A 351 -7.53 -4.30 27.84
CA PHE A 351 -7.66 -5.59 28.50
C PHE A 351 -8.76 -5.57 29.59
N GLY A 352 -9.84 -4.81 29.37
CA GLY A 352 -10.62 -4.17 30.44
C GLY A 352 -11.94 -4.81 30.87
N THR A 353 -12.60 -5.64 30.05
CA THR A 353 -13.98 -6.07 30.36
C THR A 353 -14.27 -7.53 30.06
N ASN A 354 -14.48 -8.34 31.11
CA ASN A 354 -15.04 -9.68 31.04
C ASN A 354 -16.18 -9.84 32.06
N THR A 355 -17.39 -10.09 31.59
CA THR A 355 -18.62 -10.17 32.41
C THR A 355 -18.85 -11.53 33.07
N ARG A 356 -17.92 -12.48 32.92
CA ARG A 356 -18.01 -13.85 33.47
C ARG A 356 -16.65 -14.36 33.95
N GLU A 357 -16.62 -14.96 35.13
CA GLU A 357 -15.41 -15.60 35.69
C GLU A 357 -14.81 -16.63 34.71
N GLY A 358 -13.49 -16.58 34.54
CA GLY A 358 -12.72 -17.60 33.80
C GLY A 358 -12.53 -17.37 32.30
N LEU A 359 -13.14 -16.33 31.71
CA LEU A 359 -13.00 -15.97 30.29
C LEU A 359 -12.21 -14.67 30.10
N GLY A 360 -11.54 -14.56 28.95
CA GLY A 360 -10.80 -13.37 28.55
C GLY A 360 -9.31 -13.39 28.86
N VAL A 361 -8.64 -12.27 28.59
CA VAL A 361 -7.20 -12.09 28.83
C VAL A 361 -6.93 -12.23 30.32
N LYS A 362 -6.05 -13.17 30.67
CA LYS A 362 -5.64 -13.49 32.05
C LYS A 362 -4.24 -12.99 32.36
N GLU A 363 -3.39 -12.97 31.34
CA GLU A 363 -1.98 -12.62 31.47
C GLU A 363 -1.58 -11.68 30.34
N VAL A 364 -0.84 -10.63 30.70
CA VAL A 364 -0.23 -9.72 29.72
C VAL A 364 1.26 -9.62 30.00
N ILE A 365 2.06 -9.89 28.98
CA ILE A 365 3.52 -9.82 29.03
C ILE A 365 3.94 -8.51 28.38
N PHE A 366 4.51 -7.59 29.17
CA PHE A 366 5.09 -6.34 28.69
C PHE A 366 6.59 -6.49 28.54
N GLU A 367 7.08 -6.40 27.30
CA GLU A 367 8.51 -6.53 26.99
C GLU A 367 9.25 -5.20 27.18
N GLY A 368 8.57 -4.07 26.93
CA GLY A 368 9.14 -2.73 26.97
C GLY A 368 9.33 -2.15 28.38
N MET A 369 10.29 -1.22 28.52
CA MET A 369 10.49 -0.45 29.76
C MET A 369 9.51 0.72 29.91
N ASP A 370 9.10 1.32 28.79
CA ASP A 370 8.46 2.65 28.78
C ASP A 370 6.97 2.64 28.40
N THR A 371 6.33 1.47 28.34
CA THR A 371 4.91 1.33 27.99
C THR A 371 4.02 1.97 29.06
N GLU A 372 3.37 3.08 28.72
CA GLU A 372 2.39 3.73 29.58
C GLU A 372 1.10 2.93 29.60
N ILE A 373 0.54 2.71 30.79
CA ILE A 373 -0.69 1.96 30.97
C ILE A 373 -1.75 2.90 31.57
N ASP A 374 -2.87 3.02 30.86
CA ASP A 374 -4.05 3.75 31.29
C ASP A 374 -5.29 2.84 31.26
N GLY A 375 -5.59 2.24 32.41
CA GLY A 375 -6.77 1.39 32.57
C GLY A 375 -6.63 0.02 31.92
N ILE A 376 -6.37 -1.00 32.73
CA ILE A 376 -6.45 -2.41 32.33
C ILE A 376 -7.26 -3.17 33.37
N GLY A 377 -7.92 -4.25 32.94
CA GLY A 377 -8.73 -5.11 33.79
C GLY A 377 -7.91 -5.89 34.81
N ASP A 378 -8.53 -6.89 35.42
CA ASP A 378 -7.85 -7.77 36.36
C ASP A 378 -7.11 -8.87 35.60
N VAL A 379 -5.87 -8.55 35.25
CA VAL A 379 -4.92 -9.44 34.55
C VAL A 379 -3.64 -9.56 35.37
N LEU A 380 -2.97 -10.70 35.26
CA LEU A 380 -1.61 -10.88 35.74
C LEU A 380 -0.65 -10.12 34.82
N ILE A 381 0.10 -9.17 35.39
CA ILE A 381 1.09 -8.37 34.65
C ILE A 381 2.46 -9.06 34.74
N LYS A 382 3.01 -9.49 33.62
CA LYS A 382 4.42 -9.92 33.54
C LYS A 382 5.25 -8.80 32.95
N CYS A 383 6.24 -8.30 33.68
CA CYS A 383 7.01 -7.13 33.27
C CYS A 383 8.43 -7.10 33.87
N LYS A 384 9.32 -6.31 33.27
CA LYS A 384 10.68 -6.08 33.78
C LYS A 384 10.65 -5.21 35.03
N ALA A 385 11.58 -5.47 35.96
CA ALA A 385 11.71 -4.65 37.16
C ALA A 385 12.04 -3.20 36.81
N GLY A 386 11.26 -2.26 37.35
CA GLY A 386 11.43 -0.81 37.11
C GLY A 386 10.86 -0.31 35.78
N SER A 387 10.17 -1.16 35.01
CA SER A 387 9.37 -0.71 33.86
C SER A 387 8.15 0.10 34.33
N LYS A 388 7.58 0.92 33.43
CA LYS A 388 6.30 1.61 33.67
C LYS A 388 5.16 0.64 33.96
N ALA A 389 5.18 -0.57 33.39
CA ALA A 389 4.23 -1.63 33.73
C ALA A 389 4.37 -2.10 35.18
N HIS A 390 5.60 -2.23 35.68
CA HIS A 390 5.85 -2.54 37.10
C HIS A 390 5.39 -1.40 38.02
N GLU A 391 5.67 -0.15 37.66
CA GLU A 391 5.19 1.02 38.42
C GLU A 391 3.66 1.10 38.46
N TYR A 392 3.00 0.84 37.32
CA TYR A 392 1.55 0.78 37.23
C TYR A 392 0.98 -0.32 38.14
N ALA A 393 1.58 -1.52 38.12
CA ALA A 393 1.14 -2.64 38.95
C ALA A 393 1.18 -2.30 40.44
N LEU A 394 2.28 -1.67 40.89
CA LEU A 394 2.42 -1.20 42.27
C LEU A 394 1.41 -0.10 42.62
N LYS A 395 1.26 0.91 41.74
CA LYS A 395 0.40 2.07 41.97
C LYS A 395 -1.07 1.69 42.13
N PHE A 396 -1.54 0.71 41.36
CA PHE A 396 -2.93 0.28 41.35
C PHE A 396 -3.17 -1.07 42.03
N ASN A 397 -2.16 -1.60 42.74
CA ASN A 397 -2.23 -2.87 43.48
C ASN A 397 -2.71 -4.05 42.61
N LYS A 398 -2.16 -4.16 41.40
CA LYS A 398 -2.43 -5.26 40.45
C LYS A 398 -1.50 -6.44 40.72
N GLU A 399 -1.95 -7.64 40.36
CA GLU A 399 -1.10 -8.84 40.43
C GLU A 399 0.00 -8.77 39.37
N TYR A 400 1.24 -9.09 39.73
CA TYR A 400 2.36 -9.04 38.80
C TYR A 400 3.43 -10.09 39.09
N VAL A 401 4.20 -10.44 38.06
CA VAL A 401 5.40 -11.27 38.11
C VAL A 401 6.52 -10.56 37.37
N LEU A 402 7.70 -10.50 38.00
CA LEU A 402 8.88 -9.95 37.35
C LEU A 402 9.49 -10.96 36.39
N ILE A 403 9.75 -10.53 35.16
CA ILE A 403 10.46 -11.30 34.15
C ILE A 403 11.88 -10.72 33.93
N PRO A 404 12.82 -11.52 33.40
CA PRO A 404 14.21 -11.12 33.20
C PRO A 404 14.41 -9.83 32.40
#